data_AF-A0A383D2X1-F1
#
_entry.id   AF-A0A383D2X1-F1
#
_cell.length_a   1.000
_cell.length_b   1.000
_cell.length_c   1.000
_cell.angle_alpha   90.00
_cell.angle_beta   90.00
_cell.angle_gamma   90.00
#
_symmetry.space_group_name_H-M   'P 1'
#
loop_
_entity.id
_entity.type
_entity.pdbx_description
1 polymer ?
#
loop_
_entity_poly.entity_id
_entity_poly.type
_entity_poly.pdbx_seq_one_letter_code
_entity_poly.pdbx_strand_id
1 'polypeptide(L)'
;QKNSSSRSGSDNSSKITESETCFSAPSLNASTQVPLLVVRVQYSNATFQSSASTWSKKIFSASDGNLNHYLNETTYGKYQFSPANESNGCSNDGVVTVTMNENHPNTQKNSYSCYAEKAIRETDASVNYASFDTNLNGKLDQYELQVMFLVSGGESASSINTPGGIWAMATSLKCDKNEDGSITDSDGEHWVLLDSVQLLDSKSSPYSMNGYSQFGERHGYSSSNTWDATIGVIAHEL
;
A
#
# COMPACT_ATOMS: atom_id res chain seq x y z
N GLN A 1 16.19 -31.51 -53.62
CA GLN A 1 15.29 -31.40 -52.45
C GLN A 1 15.83 -30.34 -51.51
N LYS A 2 15.26 -29.14 -51.51
CA LYS A 2 15.40 -28.14 -50.46
C LYS A 2 14.01 -27.54 -50.26
N ASN A 3 13.32 -27.98 -49.21
CA ASN A 3 12.00 -27.47 -48.84
C ASN A 3 12.21 -26.23 -47.98
N SER A 4 11.78 -25.07 -48.46
CA SER A 4 11.61 -23.86 -47.65
C SER A 4 10.15 -23.82 -47.19
N SER A 5 9.93 -23.89 -45.89
CA SER A 5 8.60 -23.74 -45.30
C SER A 5 8.60 -22.48 -44.43
N SER A 6 8.02 -21.41 -44.96
CA SER A 6 7.64 -20.22 -44.22
C SER A 6 6.38 -20.52 -43.40
N ARG A 7 6.47 -20.45 -42.07
CA ARG A 7 5.30 -20.41 -41.17
C ARG A 7 5.11 -18.97 -40.72
N SER A 8 4.09 -18.30 -41.26
CA SER A 8 3.57 -17.05 -40.74
C SER A 8 2.79 -17.36 -39.45
N GLY A 9 3.36 -17.01 -38.30
CA GLY A 9 2.65 -16.95 -37.03
C GLY A 9 1.89 -15.62 -36.96
N SER A 10 0.57 -15.67 -37.04
CA SER A 10 -0.30 -14.56 -36.68
C SER A 10 -0.70 -14.73 -35.22
N ASP A 11 -0.02 -14.01 -34.33
CA ASP A 11 -0.41 -13.84 -32.94
C ASP A 11 -1.70 -13.01 -32.90
N ASN A 12 -2.81 -13.68 -32.58
CA ASN A 12 -4.04 -13.00 -32.23
C ASN A 12 -4.10 -12.95 -30.70
N SER A 13 -3.55 -11.89 -30.12
CA SER A 13 -3.64 -11.59 -28.69
C SER A 13 -5.09 -11.22 -28.37
N SER A 14 -5.91 -12.23 -28.10
CA SER A 14 -7.16 -12.08 -27.37
C SER A 14 -6.79 -11.72 -25.93
N LYS A 15 -6.99 -10.45 -25.55
CA LYS A 15 -7.12 -10.05 -24.14
C LYS A 15 -8.33 -10.79 -23.56
N ILE A 16 -8.07 -11.98 -23.02
CA ILE A 16 -8.96 -12.61 -22.07
C ILE A 16 -8.69 -11.88 -20.76
N THR A 17 -9.58 -10.95 -20.39
CA THR A 17 -9.66 -10.46 -19.01
C THR A 17 -10.20 -11.64 -18.20
N GLU A 18 -9.29 -12.52 -17.79
CA GLU A 18 -9.60 -13.54 -16.80
C GLU A 18 -10.05 -12.78 -15.55
N SER A 19 -11.26 -13.04 -15.08
CA SER A 19 -11.73 -12.50 -13.81
C SER A 19 -10.75 -13.00 -12.75
N GLU A 20 -9.88 -12.14 -12.25
CA GLU A 20 -8.96 -12.54 -11.20
C GLU A 20 -9.75 -13.04 -10.00
N THR A 21 -9.32 -14.18 -9.49
CA THR A 21 -9.89 -14.76 -8.27
C THR A 21 -9.40 -13.94 -7.08
N CYS A 22 -10.33 -13.51 -6.23
CA CYS A 22 -9.99 -12.85 -4.98
C CYS A 22 -9.13 -13.80 -4.13
N PHE A 23 -7.98 -13.32 -3.68
CA PHE A 23 -7.19 -14.01 -2.68
C PHE A 23 -7.94 -13.93 -1.35
N SER A 24 -7.99 -15.05 -0.63
CA SER A 24 -8.49 -15.10 0.74
C SER A 24 -7.34 -15.43 1.66
N ALA A 25 -7.08 -14.55 2.63
CA ALA A 25 -6.03 -14.77 3.61
C ALA A 25 -6.27 -16.09 4.37
N PRO A 26 -5.21 -16.88 4.63
CA PRO A 26 -5.33 -18.09 5.43
C PRO A 26 -5.61 -17.75 6.90
N SER A 27 -5.98 -18.75 7.69
CA SER A 27 -5.95 -18.63 9.15
C SER A 27 -4.52 -18.32 9.62
N LEU A 28 -4.37 -17.25 10.39
CA LEU A 28 -3.10 -16.83 10.98
C LEU A 28 -2.88 -17.54 12.33
N ASN A 29 -1.63 -17.88 12.63
CA ASN A 29 -1.26 -18.65 13.81
C ASN A 29 -0.38 -17.86 14.79
N ALA A 30 0.02 -16.64 14.42
CA ALA A 30 0.85 -15.80 15.27
C ALA A 30 0.11 -15.33 16.54
N SER A 31 0.88 -15.16 17.63
CA SER A 31 0.33 -14.70 18.91
C SER A 31 -0.14 -13.25 18.89
N THR A 32 0.43 -12.42 18.01
CA THR A 32 0.03 -11.04 17.76
C THR A 32 -0.40 -10.93 16.30
N GLN A 33 -1.59 -10.41 16.08
CA GLN A 33 -2.14 -10.16 14.76
C GLN A 33 -2.61 -8.71 14.74
N VAL A 34 -2.06 -7.92 13.83
CA VAL A 34 -2.39 -6.50 13.69
C VAL A 34 -3.09 -6.31 12.36
N PRO A 35 -4.27 -5.64 12.31
CA PRO A 35 -4.88 -5.26 11.05
C PRO A 35 -3.95 -4.35 10.23
N LEU A 36 -3.82 -4.63 8.94
CA LEU A 36 -3.09 -3.80 7.99
C LEU A 36 -4.02 -3.42 6.84
N LEU A 37 -4.15 -2.12 6.61
CA LEU A 37 -4.79 -1.54 5.44
C LEU A 37 -3.73 -1.15 4.42
N VAL A 38 -3.83 -1.72 3.22
CA VAL A 38 -3.00 -1.37 2.07
C VAL A 38 -3.80 -0.42 1.19
N VAL A 39 -3.43 0.85 1.20
CA VAL A 39 -4.01 1.87 0.32
C VAL A 39 -3.26 1.87 -0.99
N ARG A 40 -3.90 1.31 -2.02
CA ARG A 40 -3.34 1.13 -3.36
C ARG A 40 -3.68 2.34 -4.22
N VAL A 41 -2.75 3.30 -4.29
CA VAL A 41 -2.96 4.62 -4.90
C VAL A 41 -2.54 4.61 -6.37
N GLN A 42 -3.49 4.88 -7.26
CA GLN A 42 -3.22 5.07 -8.70
C GLN A 42 -3.58 6.47 -9.16
N TYR A 43 -2.97 6.90 -10.26
CA TYR A 43 -3.11 8.23 -10.83
C TYR A 43 -3.55 8.15 -12.29
N SER A 44 -4.03 9.28 -12.83
CA SER A 44 -4.44 9.39 -14.23
C SER A 44 -3.38 8.94 -15.25
N ASN A 45 -2.10 9.14 -14.95
CA ASN A 45 -0.96 8.76 -15.81
C ASN A 45 -0.15 7.57 -15.27
N ALA A 46 -0.57 6.94 -14.17
CA ALA A 46 0.12 5.82 -13.54
C ALA A 46 -0.91 4.82 -12.98
N THR A 47 -0.95 3.62 -13.55
CA THR A 47 -1.87 2.56 -13.13
C THR A 47 -1.10 1.31 -12.78
N PHE A 48 -1.64 0.53 -11.84
CA PHE A 48 -1.02 -0.73 -11.42
C PHE A 48 -0.90 -1.74 -12.56
N GLN A 49 0.23 -2.44 -12.60
CA GLN A 49 0.47 -3.59 -13.45
C GLN A 49 -0.05 -4.88 -12.81
N SER A 50 0.13 -5.00 -11.49
CA SER A 50 -0.33 -6.14 -10.70
C SER A 50 -1.59 -5.80 -9.92
N SER A 51 -2.45 -6.80 -9.74
CA SER A 51 -3.77 -6.62 -9.16
C SER A 51 -3.81 -6.50 -7.64
N ALA A 52 -4.96 -6.09 -7.12
CA ALA A 52 -5.25 -6.09 -5.67
C ALA A 52 -5.02 -7.47 -5.09
N SER A 53 -5.59 -8.50 -5.71
CA SER A 53 -5.44 -9.89 -5.27
C SER A 53 -3.97 -10.34 -5.25
N THR A 54 -3.15 -9.92 -6.22
CA THR A 54 -1.70 -10.20 -6.23
C THR A 54 -0.99 -9.55 -5.05
N TRP A 55 -1.30 -8.29 -4.75
CA TRP A 55 -0.71 -7.56 -3.63
C TRP A 55 -1.22 -8.07 -2.26
N SER A 56 -2.51 -8.34 -2.14
CA SER A 56 -3.11 -8.97 -0.96
C SER A 56 -2.44 -10.31 -0.68
N LYS A 57 -2.27 -11.17 -1.69
CA LYS A 57 -1.52 -12.43 -1.54
C LYS A 57 -0.07 -12.20 -1.10
N LYS A 58 0.65 -11.28 -1.74
CA LYS A 58 2.05 -10.98 -1.41
C LYS A 58 2.24 -10.57 0.04
N ILE A 59 1.27 -9.83 0.57
CA ILE A 59 1.32 -9.27 1.92
C ILE A 59 0.80 -10.29 2.95
N PHE A 60 -0.38 -10.85 2.73
CA PHE A 60 -1.12 -11.60 3.73
C PHE A 60 -0.96 -13.13 3.68
N SER A 61 -0.40 -13.69 2.60
CA SER A 61 -0.19 -15.14 2.49
C SER A 61 0.85 -15.66 3.48
N ALA A 62 0.58 -16.86 3.99
CA ALA A 62 1.50 -17.63 4.83
C ALA A 62 2.43 -18.55 4.04
N SER A 63 2.41 -18.51 2.70
CA SER A 63 3.34 -19.27 1.86
C SER A 63 4.71 -18.59 1.76
N ASP A 64 5.77 -19.37 1.53
CA ASP A 64 7.13 -18.89 1.33
C ASP A 64 7.20 -17.73 0.33
N GLY A 65 8.04 -16.74 0.65
CA GLY A 65 8.26 -15.55 -0.19
C GLY A 65 7.22 -14.44 -0.03
N ASN A 66 6.20 -14.62 0.81
CA ASN A 66 5.22 -13.58 1.16
C ASN A 66 5.57 -12.94 2.51
N LEU A 67 5.11 -11.71 2.73
CA LEU A 67 5.49 -10.91 3.90
C LEU A 67 5.08 -11.58 5.22
N ASN A 68 3.83 -12.07 5.31
CA ASN A 68 3.33 -12.75 6.50
C ASN A 68 4.08 -14.04 6.83
N HIS A 69 4.57 -14.78 5.84
CA HIS A 69 5.46 -15.91 6.08
C HIS A 69 6.78 -15.44 6.71
N TYR A 70 7.43 -14.43 6.10
CA TYR A 70 8.68 -13.87 6.60
C TYR A 70 8.57 -13.33 8.03
N LEU A 71 7.52 -12.58 8.35
CA LEU A 71 7.30 -12.04 9.70
C LEU A 71 7.04 -13.16 10.71
N ASN A 72 6.23 -14.15 10.35
CA ASN A 72 5.97 -15.29 11.22
C ASN A 72 7.25 -16.09 11.51
N GLU A 73 8.09 -16.32 10.50
CA GLU A 73 9.37 -17.02 10.64
C GLU A 73 10.36 -16.23 11.50
N THR A 74 10.62 -14.97 11.16
CA THR A 74 11.64 -14.13 11.82
C THR A 74 11.26 -13.69 13.23
N THR A 75 9.97 -13.67 13.55
CA THR A 75 9.48 -13.38 14.90
C THR A 75 9.19 -14.62 15.74
N TYR A 76 9.50 -15.82 15.24
CA TYR A 76 9.23 -17.09 15.91
C TYR A 76 7.75 -17.30 16.28
N GLY A 77 6.85 -17.01 15.34
CA GLY A 77 5.40 -17.19 15.53
C GLY A 77 4.73 -16.08 16.34
N LYS A 78 5.36 -14.92 16.49
CA LYS A 78 4.82 -13.84 17.34
C LYS A 78 4.03 -12.79 16.60
N TYR A 79 4.28 -12.60 15.31
CA TYR A 79 3.71 -11.48 14.57
C TYR A 79 3.32 -11.84 13.14
N GLN A 80 2.08 -11.50 12.77
CA GLN A 80 1.56 -11.49 11.40
C GLN A 80 0.58 -10.32 11.25
N PHE A 81 0.38 -9.86 10.02
CA PHE A 81 -0.70 -8.92 9.70
C PHE A 81 -1.98 -9.67 9.35
N SER A 82 -3.10 -9.26 9.93
CA SER A 82 -4.42 -9.58 9.39
C SER A 82 -4.83 -8.55 8.34
N PRO A 83 -5.53 -8.94 7.27
CA PRO A 83 -6.12 -7.97 6.37
C PRO A 83 -7.12 -7.09 7.13
N ALA A 84 -7.06 -5.78 6.93
CA ALA A 84 -8.06 -4.87 7.47
C ALA A 84 -9.45 -5.18 6.89
N ASN A 85 -10.49 -5.00 7.71
CA ASN A 85 -11.86 -5.12 7.27
C ASN A 85 -12.23 -3.94 6.36
N GLU A 86 -12.68 -4.22 5.15
CA GLU A 86 -12.98 -3.23 4.12
C GLU A 86 -13.95 -3.81 3.05
N SER A 87 -14.48 -2.98 2.16
CA SER A 87 -15.47 -3.39 1.15
C SER A 87 -15.15 -3.03 -0.31
N ASN A 88 -13.93 -2.59 -0.62
CA ASN A 88 -13.44 -2.24 -1.96
C ASN A 88 -13.04 -3.48 -2.77
N GLY A 89 -13.74 -3.75 -3.86
CA GLY A 89 -13.40 -4.88 -4.74
C GLY A 89 -13.56 -6.24 -4.03
N CYS A 90 -12.45 -6.85 -3.62
CA CYS A 90 -12.45 -8.13 -2.91
C CYS A 90 -12.58 -7.88 -1.40
N SER A 91 -13.80 -7.93 -0.87
CA SER A 91 -14.06 -7.55 0.53
C SER A 91 -13.19 -8.29 1.55
N ASN A 92 -12.64 -7.51 2.48
CA ASN A 92 -11.77 -7.95 3.57
C ASN A 92 -10.48 -8.64 3.10
N ASP A 93 -9.96 -8.25 1.94
CA ASP A 93 -8.63 -8.67 1.48
C ASP A 93 -7.50 -7.72 1.96
N GLY A 94 -7.88 -6.66 2.67
CA GLY A 94 -6.99 -5.66 3.25
C GLY A 94 -6.48 -4.61 2.25
N VAL A 95 -6.98 -4.57 1.02
CA VAL A 95 -6.49 -3.69 -0.05
C VAL A 95 -7.61 -2.80 -0.60
N VAL A 96 -7.49 -1.48 -0.38
CA VAL A 96 -8.39 -0.50 -1.00
C VAL A 96 -7.67 0.20 -2.15
N THR A 97 -8.23 0.14 -3.36
CA THR A 97 -7.68 0.85 -4.51
C THR A 97 -8.35 2.21 -4.69
N VAL A 98 -7.57 3.28 -4.66
CA VAL A 98 -8.04 4.67 -4.85
C VAL A 98 -7.46 5.25 -6.14
N THR A 99 -8.28 5.97 -6.90
CA THR A 99 -7.87 6.61 -8.16
C THR A 99 -7.87 8.12 -8.00
N MET A 100 -6.68 8.71 -8.00
CA MET A 100 -6.48 10.15 -7.97
C MET A 100 -6.60 10.72 -9.38
N ASN A 101 -7.45 11.74 -9.55
CA ASN A 101 -7.70 12.36 -10.87
C ASN A 101 -6.54 13.22 -11.38
N GLU A 102 -5.49 13.42 -10.58
CA GLU A 102 -4.29 14.16 -10.93
C GLU A 102 -3.20 13.26 -11.54
N ASN A 103 -2.13 13.86 -12.04
CA ASN A 103 -0.93 13.12 -12.47
C ASN A 103 -0.15 12.68 -11.22
N HIS A 104 0.58 11.58 -11.36
CA HIS A 104 1.49 11.09 -10.33
C HIS A 104 2.46 12.20 -9.90
N PRO A 105 2.60 12.47 -8.59
CA PRO A 105 3.33 13.65 -8.10
C PRO A 105 4.84 13.55 -8.26
N ASN A 106 5.36 12.33 -8.44
CA ASN A 106 6.77 12.05 -8.67
C ASN A 106 7.66 12.71 -7.61
N THR A 107 7.29 12.54 -6.34
CA THR A 107 7.96 13.18 -5.21
C THR A 107 9.40 12.71 -5.06
N GLN A 108 9.72 11.51 -5.56
CA GLN A 108 11.01 10.87 -5.40
C GLN A 108 11.42 10.88 -3.92
N LYS A 109 12.52 11.56 -3.59
CA LYS A 109 13.02 11.69 -2.21
C LYS A 109 12.26 12.72 -1.37
N ASN A 110 11.41 13.54 -1.97
CA ASN A 110 10.61 14.53 -1.26
C ASN A 110 9.42 13.87 -0.57
N SER A 111 8.85 14.58 0.41
CA SER A 111 7.69 14.11 1.16
C SER A 111 6.51 13.79 0.24
N TYR A 112 5.87 12.65 0.50
CA TYR A 112 4.63 12.23 -0.12
C TYR A 112 3.41 12.47 0.80
N SER A 113 3.63 13.04 1.99
CA SER A 113 2.62 13.08 3.06
C SER A 113 1.30 13.76 2.68
N CYS A 114 1.31 14.86 1.95
CA CYS A 114 0.07 15.50 1.50
C CYS A 114 -0.73 14.65 0.49
N TYR A 115 -0.05 13.79 -0.28
CA TYR A 115 -0.72 12.87 -1.19
C TYR A 115 -1.26 11.65 -0.44
N ALA A 116 -0.55 11.18 0.58
CA ALA A 116 -1.05 10.16 1.50
C ALA A 116 -2.30 10.64 2.25
N GLU A 117 -2.33 11.89 2.73
CA GLU A 117 -3.50 12.52 3.36
C GLU A 117 -4.74 12.50 2.45
N LYS A 118 -4.59 12.91 1.19
CA LYS A 118 -5.69 12.87 0.22
C LYS A 118 -6.13 11.44 -0.06
N ALA A 119 -5.17 10.54 -0.29
CA ALA A 119 -5.46 9.16 -0.65
C ALA A 119 -6.17 8.37 0.45
N ILE A 120 -5.82 8.56 1.73
CA ILE A 120 -6.49 7.86 2.84
C ILE A 120 -7.96 8.29 2.96
N ARG A 121 -8.28 9.57 2.69
CA ARG A 121 -9.67 10.04 2.74
C ARG A 121 -10.56 9.39 1.67
N GLU A 122 -10.00 9.06 0.50
CA GLU A 122 -10.74 8.36 -0.56
C GLU A 122 -11.14 6.92 -0.17
N THR A 123 -10.61 6.39 0.92
CA THR A 123 -10.96 5.05 1.42
C THR A 123 -12.17 5.03 2.35
N ASP A 124 -12.63 6.18 2.85
CA ASP A 124 -13.67 6.33 3.90
C ASP A 124 -14.98 5.62 3.52
N ALA A 125 -15.34 5.64 2.24
CA ALA A 125 -16.53 4.95 1.75
C ALA A 125 -16.45 3.41 1.82
N SER A 126 -15.26 2.84 2.03
CA SER A 126 -14.99 1.39 2.04
C SER A 126 -14.42 0.87 3.36
N VAL A 127 -14.04 1.75 4.29
CA VAL A 127 -13.38 1.39 5.55
C VAL A 127 -14.05 2.16 6.68
N ASN A 128 -14.48 1.44 7.72
CA ASN A 128 -14.95 2.06 8.97
C ASN A 128 -13.79 2.11 9.97
N TYR A 129 -13.11 3.24 10.04
CA TYR A 129 -11.93 3.44 10.89
C TYR A 129 -12.25 3.32 12.38
N ALA A 130 -13.44 3.76 12.81
CA ALA A 130 -13.88 3.64 14.20
C ALA A 130 -13.97 2.18 14.67
N SER A 131 -14.10 1.22 13.75
CA SER A 131 -14.14 -0.21 14.12
C SER A 131 -12.80 -0.76 14.60
N PHE A 132 -11.69 -0.06 14.32
CA PHE A 132 -10.36 -0.44 14.77
C PHE A 132 -9.95 0.20 16.11
N ASP A 133 -10.63 1.26 16.57
CA ASP A 133 -10.36 1.90 17.87
C ASP A 133 -10.95 1.03 19.01
N THR A 134 -10.24 -0.05 19.32
CA THR A 134 -10.65 -1.05 20.29
C THR A 134 -10.63 -0.56 21.73
N ASN A 135 -9.80 0.44 22.02
CA ASN A 135 -9.66 1.03 23.35
C ASN A 135 -10.53 2.29 23.54
N LEU A 136 -11.19 2.78 22.49
CA LEU A 136 -12.12 3.91 22.47
C LEU A 136 -11.49 5.24 22.91
N ASN A 137 -10.21 5.45 22.61
CA ASN A 137 -9.50 6.68 22.97
C ASN A 137 -9.57 7.76 21.86
N GLY A 138 -10.21 7.46 20.73
CA GLY A 138 -10.34 8.34 19.57
C GLY A 138 -9.10 8.41 18.68
N LYS A 139 -8.14 7.47 18.82
CA LYS A 139 -6.88 7.43 18.09
C LYS A 139 -6.50 5.99 17.76
N LEU A 140 -6.09 5.74 16.52
CA LEU A 140 -5.57 4.44 16.09
C LEU A 140 -4.06 4.36 16.32
N ASP A 141 -3.64 3.36 17.08
CA ASP A 141 -2.23 3.06 17.31
C ASP A 141 -1.72 1.84 16.51
N GLN A 142 -0.43 1.53 16.66
CA GLN A 142 0.23 0.43 15.93
C GLN A 142 -0.28 -0.98 16.25
N TYR A 143 -1.07 -1.15 17.30
CA TYR A 143 -1.68 -2.41 17.71
C TYR A 143 -3.13 -2.52 17.21
N GLU A 144 -3.73 -1.42 16.77
CA GLU A 144 -5.13 -1.34 16.35
C GLU A 144 -5.29 -1.40 14.83
N LEU A 145 -4.52 -0.60 14.07
CA LEU A 145 -4.54 -0.62 12.61
C LEU A 145 -3.25 -0.02 12.06
N GLN A 146 -2.51 -0.75 11.24
CA GLN A 146 -1.42 -0.19 10.43
C GLN A 146 -1.88 0.21 9.03
N VAL A 147 -1.26 1.26 8.49
CA VAL A 147 -1.56 1.78 7.14
C VAL A 147 -0.30 1.74 6.28
N MET A 148 -0.45 1.21 5.07
CA MET A 148 0.62 1.06 4.08
C MET A 148 0.15 1.63 2.74
N PHE A 149 0.85 2.65 2.24
CA PHE A 149 0.60 3.20 0.92
C PHE A 149 1.44 2.48 -0.13
N LEU A 150 0.77 1.76 -1.00
CA LEU A 150 1.34 1.19 -2.22
C LEU A 150 0.99 2.13 -3.37
N VAL A 151 1.99 2.78 -3.97
CA VAL A 151 1.77 3.84 -4.96
C VAL A 151 2.17 3.34 -6.35
N SER A 152 1.25 3.43 -7.32
CA SER A 152 1.50 3.02 -8.71
C SER A 152 2.66 3.82 -9.30
N GLY A 153 3.52 3.18 -10.10
CA GLY A 153 4.73 3.81 -10.60
C GLY A 153 5.97 3.20 -9.95
N GLY A 154 7.06 3.96 -9.90
CA GLY A 154 8.37 3.45 -9.54
C GLY A 154 8.78 3.65 -8.09
N GLU A 155 9.64 2.76 -7.61
CA GLU A 155 10.41 2.98 -6.40
C GLU A 155 11.68 3.77 -6.75
N SER A 156 11.76 5.00 -6.24
CA SER A 156 12.84 5.93 -6.53
C SER A 156 14.20 5.47 -5.99
N ALA A 157 14.24 4.61 -4.97
CA ALA A 157 15.48 3.96 -4.53
C ALA A 157 16.11 3.07 -5.62
N SER A 158 15.29 2.56 -6.54
CA SER A 158 15.74 1.80 -7.72
C SER A 158 15.89 2.65 -8.99
N SER A 159 15.84 3.99 -8.86
CA SER A 159 15.88 4.95 -9.98
C SER A 159 14.76 4.78 -11.01
N ILE A 160 13.63 4.18 -10.63
CA ILE A 160 12.43 4.06 -11.46
C ILE A 160 11.52 5.24 -11.13
N ASN A 161 11.38 6.19 -12.07
CA ASN A 161 10.63 7.44 -11.86
C ASN A 161 9.71 7.80 -13.05
N THR A 162 9.39 6.83 -13.90
CA THR A 162 8.49 7.02 -15.06
C THR A 162 7.38 5.99 -14.96
N PRO A 163 6.09 6.37 -14.97
CA PRO A 163 5.54 7.74 -15.14
C PRO A 163 5.75 8.68 -13.92
N GLY A 164 6.17 8.13 -12.79
CA GLY A 164 6.59 8.86 -11.60
C GLY A 164 7.13 7.86 -10.58
N GLY A 165 7.84 8.35 -9.55
CA GLY A 165 8.31 7.51 -8.47
C GLY A 165 8.19 8.18 -7.10
N ILE A 166 8.13 7.34 -6.07
CA ILE A 166 8.22 7.74 -4.67
C ILE A 166 9.34 6.96 -3.99
N TRP A 167 9.87 7.50 -2.91
CA TRP A 167 10.85 6.81 -2.07
C TRP A 167 10.14 6.04 -0.96
N ALA A 168 10.50 4.77 -0.80
CA ALA A 168 9.98 3.95 0.29
C ALA A 168 10.40 4.50 1.66
N MET A 169 9.45 4.61 2.59
CA MET A 169 9.72 5.07 3.95
C MET A 169 8.65 4.66 4.95
N ALA A 170 9.06 4.35 6.18
CA ALA A 170 8.24 4.47 7.38
C ALA A 170 8.29 5.91 7.90
N THR A 171 7.16 6.59 8.00
CA THR A 171 7.08 8.00 8.42
C THR A 171 5.75 8.30 9.11
N SER A 172 5.50 9.55 9.48
CA SER A 172 4.21 10.04 9.96
C SER A 172 3.69 11.17 9.08
N LEU A 173 2.41 11.51 9.24
CA LEU A 173 1.79 12.60 8.52
C LEU A 173 2.44 13.93 8.92
N LYS A 174 2.93 14.64 7.91
CA LYS A 174 3.51 15.97 7.95
C LYS A 174 3.16 16.66 6.63
N CYS A 175 1.93 17.12 6.55
CA CYS A 175 1.43 17.88 5.41
C CYS A 175 1.17 19.33 5.83
N ASP A 176 1.68 20.30 5.06
CA ASP A 176 1.21 21.67 5.15
C ASP A 176 -0.01 21.79 4.22
N LYS A 177 -1.18 21.43 4.76
CA LYS A 177 -2.42 21.31 3.98
C LYS A 177 -2.96 22.67 3.53
N ASN A 178 -2.72 23.70 4.33
CA ASN A 178 -3.22 25.05 4.11
C ASN A 178 -2.23 25.94 3.35
N GLU A 179 -1.01 25.45 3.10
CA GLU A 179 0.09 26.11 2.40
C GLU A 179 0.55 27.42 3.07
N ASP A 180 0.47 27.50 4.41
CA ASP A 180 0.90 28.66 5.19
C ASP A 180 2.38 28.63 5.60
N GLY A 181 3.08 27.55 5.28
CA GLY A 181 4.49 27.34 5.58
C GLY A 181 4.75 26.72 6.96
N SER A 182 3.71 26.31 7.68
CA SER A 182 3.80 25.64 8.97
C SER A 182 2.98 24.35 9.00
N ILE A 183 3.40 23.41 9.85
CA ILE A 183 2.65 22.18 10.10
C ILE A 183 2.21 22.24 11.56
N THR A 184 0.91 22.13 11.77
CA THR A 184 0.26 22.28 13.06
C THR A 184 -0.39 20.98 13.50
N ASP A 185 -0.71 20.92 14.79
CA ASP A 185 -1.51 19.85 15.37
C ASP A 185 -2.98 20.02 14.93
N SER A 186 -3.28 19.65 13.69
CA SER A 186 -4.63 19.73 13.10
C SER A 186 -4.92 18.62 12.06
N ASP A 187 -6.21 18.45 11.76
CA ASP A 187 -6.70 17.45 10.79
C ASP A 187 -6.24 17.76 9.36
N GLY A 188 -5.53 16.82 8.78
CA GLY A 188 -4.90 16.87 7.48
C GLY A 188 -3.46 17.39 7.51
N GLU A 189 -2.91 17.72 8.67
CA GLU A 189 -1.52 18.17 8.82
C GLU A 189 -0.66 17.14 9.56
N HIS A 190 -0.88 16.96 10.86
CA HIS A 190 -0.21 15.93 11.67
C HIS A 190 -0.98 14.62 11.81
N TRP A 191 -2.30 14.64 11.61
CA TRP A 191 -3.13 13.42 11.57
C TRP A 191 -4.21 13.56 10.52
N VAL A 192 -4.92 12.47 10.25
CA VAL A 192 -6.22 12.50 9.57
C VAL A 192 -7.30 12.14 10.59
N LEU A 193 -8.46 12.78 10.50
CA LEU A 193 -9.67 12.41 11.25
C LEU A 193 -10.68 11.76 10.28
N LEU A 194 -10.97 10.48 10.49
CA LEU A 194 -12.00 9.70 9.77
C LEU A 194 -12.83 8.93 10.79
N ASP A 195 -14.14 8.84 10.59
CA ASP A 195 -15.06 8.16 11.52
C ASP A 195 -14.90 8.57 13.00
N SER A 196 -14.53 9.83 13.26
CA SER A 196 -14.25 10.34 14.62
C SER A 196 -13.01 9.75 15.30
N VAL A 197 -12.12 9.07 14.57
CA VAL A 197 -10.83 8.59 15.07
C VAL A 197 -9.66 9.23 14.33
N GLN A 198 -8.61 9.56 15.07
CA GLN A 198 -7.38 10.12 14.53
C GLN A 198 -6.45 8.98 14.07
N LEU A 199 -5.79 9.12 12.91
CA LEU A 199 -4.77 8.19 12.41
C LEU A 199 -3.59 8.90 11.71
N LEU A 200 -2.48 8.20 11.53
CA LEU A 200 -1.25 8.60 10.79
C LEU A 200 -0.28 9.57 11.48
N ASP A 201 -0.51 9.97 12.73
CA ASP A 201 0.40 10.87 13.47
C ASP A 201 1.67 10.14 13.95
N SER A 202 2.63 10.92 14.44
CA SER A 202 3.90 10.47 14.99
C SER A 202 3.74 9.62 16.25
N LYS A 203 4.60 8.61 16.41
CA LYS A 203 4.64 7.77 17.62
C LYS A 203 5.06 8.52 18.90
N SER A 204 5.41 9.80 18.82
CA SER A 204 5.84 10.59 19.98
C SER A 204 4.66 11.10 20.80
N SER A 205 4.78 10.99 22.12
CA SER A 205 3.88 11.65 23.08
C SER A 205 3.74 13.15 22.76
N PRO A 206 2.53 13.73 22.80
CA PRO A 206 1.27 13.19 23.34
C PRO A 206 0.41 12.41 22.32
N TYR A 207 0.90 12.22 21.10
CA TYR A 207 0.12 11.77 19.95
C TYR A 207 0.35 10.29 19.64
N SER A 208 0.25 9.38 20.63
CA SER A 208 0.56 7.94 20.49
C SER A 208 -0.28 7.21 19.42
N MET A 209 0.04 7.47 18.17
CA MET A 209 -0.59 6.96 16.97
C MET A 209 0.52 6.37 16.12
N ASN A 210 0.17 5.44 15.24
CA ASN A 210 1.13 5.00 14.27
C ASN A 210 1.15 5.94 13.07
N GLY A 211 2.36 6.18 12.58
CA GLY A 211 2.52 6.72 11.25
C GLY A 211 2.11 5.69 10.20
N TYR A 212 2.64 5.83 9.00
CA TYR A 212 2.38 4.92 7.89
C TYR A 212 3.69 4.50 7.22
N SER A 213 3.60 3.43 6.45
CA SER A 213 4.65 3.04 5.51
C SER A 213 4.23 3.37 4.08
N GLN A 214 5.19 3.62 3.20
CA GLN A 214 4.94 3.83 1.78
C GLN A 214 6.03 3.18 0.94
N PHE A 215 5.69 2.80 -0.29
CA PHE A 215 6.65 2.35 -1.30
C PHE A 215 6.07 2.43 -2.72
N GLY A 216 6.95 2.57 -3.71
CA GLY A 216 6.58 2.53 -5.11
C GLY A 216 6.32 1.10 -5.59
N GLU A 217 5.32 0.91 -6.45
CA GLU A 217 4.90 -0.39 -6.97
C GLU A 217 6.03 -1.14 -7.68
N ARG A 218 6.84 -0.44 -8.48
CA ARG A 218 7.79 -1.04 -9.43
C ARG A 218 9.24 -0.77 -9.06
N HIS A 219 9.98 -1.84 -8.83
CA HIS A 219 11.44 -1.83 -8.77
C HIS A 219 12.00 -2.13 -10.16
N GLY A 220 13.29 -1.87 -10.39
CA GLY A 220 13.89 -2.26 -11.66
C GLY A 220 15.36 -1.94 -11.79
N TYR A 221 15.94 -2.36 -12.91
CA TYR A 221 17.25 -1.91 -13.38
C TYR A 221 17.13 -0.74 -14.36
N SER A 222 15.98 -0.61 -15.03
CA SER A 222 15.66 0.46 -15.97
C SER A 222 14.14 0.59 -16.08
N SER A 223 13.66 1.69 -16.69
CA SER A 223 12.23 1.91 -16.93
C SER A 223 11.57 0.84 -17.83
N SER A 224 12.36 0.08 -18.59
CA SER A 224 11.90 -1.01 -19.45
C SER A 224 12.09 -2.40 -18.85
N ASN A 225 12.80 -2.53 -17.74
CA ASN A 225 13.03 -3.78 -17.02
C ASN A 225 12.70 -3.57 -15.55
N THR A 226 11.42 -3.77 -15.23
CA THR A 226 10.86 -3.59 -13.90
C THR A 226 10.13 -4.86 -13.43
N TRP A 227 9.97 -4.98 -12.13
CA TRP A 227 9.16 -5.99 -11.44
C TRP A 227 8.47 -5.35 -10.24
N ASP A 228 7.47 -6.02 -9.69
CA ASP A 228 6.80 -5.53 -8.48
C ASP A 228 7.78 -5.45 -7.30
N ALA A 229 7.59 -4.46 -6.44
CA ALA A 229 8.33 -4.31 -5.19
C ALA A 229 8.41 -5.64 -4.43
N THR A 230 9.61 -5.93 -3.94
CA THR A 230 9.89 -7.16 -3.21
C THR A 230 9.44 -7.02 -1.77
N ILE A 231 9.21 -8.13 -1.07
CA ILE A 231 8.92 -8.10 0.36
C ILE A 231 10.05 -7.47 1.19
N GLY A 232 11.27 -7.37 0.64
CA GLY A 232 12.42 -6.80 1.33
C GLY A 232 12.26 -5.32 1.65
N VAL A 233 11.81 -4.50 0.69
CA VAL A 233 11.52 -3.08 0.97
C VAL A 233 10.30 -2.95 1.88
N ILE A 234 9.27 -3.76 1.63
CA ILE A 234 8.03 -3.72 2.41
C ILE A 234 8.33 -4.04 3.88
N ALA A 235 9.10 -5.09 4.15
CA ALA A 235 9.51 -5.46 5.50
C ALA A 235 10.47 -4.46 6.16
N HIS A 236 11.26 -3.73 5.38
CA HIS A 236 12.19 -2.72 5.90
C HIS A 236 11.46 -1.47 6.42
N GLU A 237 10.34 -1.11 5.80
CA GLU A 237 9.58 0.11 6.11
C GLU A 237 8.42 -0.10 7.10
N LEU A 238 8.44 -1.18 7.89
CA LEU A 238 7.39 -1.52 8.87
C LEU A 238 7.80 -1.26 10.33
#